data_AF-N2BKW8-F1
#
_entry.id   AF-N2BKW8-F1
#
_cell.length_a   1.000
_cell.length_b   1.000
_cell.length_c   1.000
_cell.angle_alpha   90.00
_cell.angle_beta   90.00
_cell.angle_gamma   90.00
#
_symmetry.space_group_name_H-M   'P 1'
#
loop_
_entity.id
_entity.type
_entity.pdbx_description
1 polymer ?
#
loop_
_entity_poly.entity_id
_entity_poly.type
_entity_poly.pdbx_seq_one_letter_code
_entity_poly.pdbx_strand_id
1 'polypeptide(L)'
;MQFFKVVQNKLHFAAQGHTAAEIIYDRADSEKDFMGLQTFKGDFPTLTDTTIAKNCLDSKELKTLNNLVSAYFDLAELKAESNEKRL
;
A
#
# COMPACT_ATOMS: atom_id res chain seq x y z
N MET A 1 -0.76 14.68 6.24
CA MET A 1 -0.40 13.41 5.55
C MET A 1 0.17 12.32 6.45
N GLN A 2 0.70 12.60 7.66
CA GLN A 2 1.33 11.55 8.50
C GLN A 2 0.38 10.42 8.91
N PHE A 3 -0.88 10.74 9.25
CA PHE A 3 -1.89 9.75 9.61
C PHE A 3 -2.07 8.65 8.54
N PHE A 4 -2.32 9.03 7.28
CA PHE A 4 -2.52 8.07 6.20
C PHE A 4 -1.29 7.20 5.95
N LYS A 5 -0.08 7.76 6.05
CA LYS A 5 1.16 6.98 5.94
C LYS A 5 1.27 5.92 7.03
N VAL A 6 0.91 6.27 8.28
CA VAL A 6 0.93 5.33 9.41
C VAL A 6 -0.11 4.22 9.22
N VAL A 7 -1.34 4.57 8.85
CA VAL A 7 -2.41 3.59 8.61
C VAL A 7 -2.04 2.67 7.46
N GLN A 8 -1.60 3.21 6.32
CA GLN A 8 -1.21 2.43 5.16
C GLN A 8 -0.04 1.49 5.47
N ASN A 9 0.94 1.92 6.26
CA ASN A 9 2.06 1.06 6.66
C ASN A 9 1.59 -0.11 7.54
N LYS A 10 0.60 0.11 8.42
CA LYS A 10 -0.03 -0.97 9.20
C LYS A 10 -0.80 -1.94 8.30
N LEU A 11 -1.45 -1.45 7.25
CA LEU A 11 -2.17 -2.28 6.28
C LEU A 11 -1.22 -3.11 5.40
N HIS A 12 -0.07 -2.56 5.00
CA HIS A 12 1.01 -3.33 4.37
C HIS A 12 1.44 -4.50 5.26
N PHE A 13 1.73 -4.20 6.54
CA PHE A 13 2.12 -5.23 7.50
C PHE A 13 1.03 -6.29 7.69
N ALA A 14 -0.25 -5.87 7.77
CA ALA A 14 -1.38 -6.80 7.88
C ALA A 14 -1.56 -7.67 6.62
N ALA A 15 -1.29 -7.16 5.42
CA ALA A 15 -1.44 -7.88 4.17
C ALA A 15 -0.30 -8.87 3.90
N GLN A 16 0.93 -8.48 4.22
CA GLN A 16 2.16 -9.11 3.70
C GLN A 16 3.15 -9.53 4.80
N GLY A 17 2.89 -9.20 6.06
CA GLY A 17 3.84 -9.41 7.17
C GLY A 17 5.03 -8.46 7.16
N HIS A 18 5.06 -7.49 6.25
CA HIS A 18 6.15 -6.54 6.06
C HIS A 18 5.62 -5.11 5.98
N THR A 19 6.37 -4.17 6.54
CA THR A 19 6.13 -2.75 6.37
C THR A 19 6.45 -2.30 4.94
N ALA A 20 5.98 -1.12 4.55
CA ALA A 20 6.29 -0.54 3.25
C ALA A 20 7.81 -0.39 3.02
N ALA A 21 8.57 -0.03 4.06
CA ALA A 21 10.01 0.12 3.97
C ALA A 21 10.73 -1.22 3.77
N GLU A 22 10.32 -2.27 4.50
CA GLU A 22 10.86 -3.63 4.33
C GLU A 22 10.54 -4.18 2.93
N ILE A 23 9.32 -3.98 2.44
CA ILE A 23 8.94 -4.38 1.06
C ILE A 23 9.85 -3.74 0.02
N ILE A 24 10.11 -2.43 0.14
CA ILE A 24 10.99 -1.72 -0.79
C ILE A 24 12.42 -2.26 -0.68
N TYR A 25 12.93 -2.38 0.55
CA TYR A 25 14.28 -2.85 0.80
C TYR A 25 14.54 -4.26 0.24
N ASP A 26 13.57 -5.17 0.40
CA ASP A 26 13.72 -6.57 -0.02
C ASP A 26 13.48 -6.78 -1.52
N ARG A 27 12.69 -5.90 -2.16
CA ARG A 27 12.18 -6.17 -3.52
C ARG A 27 12.69 -5.21 -4.59
N ALA A 28 12.98 -3.95 -4.25
CA ALA A 28 13.49 -2.98 -5.20
C ALA A 28 14.99 -3.19 -5.43
N ASP A 29 15.36 -3.59 -6.64
CA ASP A 29 16.71 -4.09 -6.96
C ASP A 29 17.09 -3.73 -8.39
N SER A 30 18.17 -2.98 -8.57
CA SER A 30 18.64 -2.51 -9.88
C SER A 30 19.11 -3.61 -10.83
N GLU A 31 19.39 -4.82 -10.32
CA GLU A 31 19.79 -5.96 -11.15
C GLU A 31 18.58 -6.67 -11.78
N LYS A 32 17.35 -6.35 -11.34
CA LYS A 32 16.11 -6.93 -11.87
C LYS A 32 15.50 -6.05 -12.96
N ASP A 33 14.76 -6.68 -13.87
CA ASP A 33 13.92 -5.97 -14.84
C ASP A 33 12.98 -5.01 -14.10
N PHE A 34 12.90 -3.78 -14.63
CA PHE A 34 12.13 -2.68 -14.04
C PHE A 34 12.42 -2.46 -12.55
N MET A 35 13.65 -2.75 -12.11
CA MET A 35 14.07 -2.67 -10.71
C MET A 35 13.27 -3.54 -9.74
N GLY A 36 12.62 -4.61 -10.21
CA GLY A 36 11.74 -5.45 -9.40
C GLY A 36 10.31 -4.91 -9.21
N LEU A 37 10.00 -3.76 -9.81
CA LEU A 37 8.66 -3.16 -9.78
C LEU A 37 7.71 -3.92 -10.73
N GLN A 38 6.50 -4.21 -10.23
CA GLN A 38 5.42 -4.88 -10.94
C GLN A 38 4.41 -3.90 -11.54
N THR A 39 4.24 -2.73 -10.92
CA THR A 39 3.30 -1.71 -11.38
C THR A 39 3.92 -0.33 -11.29
N PHE A 40 3.88 0.44 -12.37
CA PHE A 40 4.37 1.82 -12.44
C PHE A 40 3.66 2.54 -13.59
N LYS A 41 3.79 3.86 -13.65
CA LYS A 41 3.19 4.65 -14.73
C LYS A 41 4.18 4.82 -15.89
N GLY A 42 3.68 4.70 -17.11
CA GLY A 42 4.48 4.85 -18.33
C GLY A 42 5.21 3.57 -18.74
N ASP A 43 6.15 3.71 -19.66
CA ASP A 43 6.86 2.57 -20.27
C ASP A 43 8.02 2.05 -19.41
N PHE A 44 8.61 2.90 -18.56
CA PHE A 44 9.72 2.57 -17.68
C PHE A 44 9.53 3.18 -16.28
N PRO A 45 9.95 2.49 -15.21
CA PRO A 45 9.85 3.00 -13.85
C PRO A 45 10.80 4.18 -13.64
N THR A 46 10.33 5.14 -12.85
CA THR A 46 11.15 6.26 -12.41
C THR A 46 11.74 5.99 -11.03
N LEU A 47 12.75 6.79 -10.64
CA LEU A 47 13.26 6.76 -9.26
C LEU A 47 12.15 7.02 -8.22
N THR A 48 11.11 7.77 -8.58
CA THR A 48 9.99 7.97 -7.65
C THR A 48 9.14 6.71 -7.48
N ASP A 49 9.02 5.88 -8.51
CA ASP A 49 8.25 4.64 -8.45
C ASP A 49 8.88 3.60 -7.53
N THR A 50 10.21 3.57 -7.42
CA THR A 50 10.94 2.65 -6.52
C THR A 50 10.66 2.93 -5.05
N THR A 51 10.27 4.17 -4.70
CA THR A 51 9.94 4.55 -3.32
C THR A 51 8.52 4.15 -2.89
N ILE A 52 7.74 3.56 -3.80
CA ILE A 52 6.33 3.23 -3.56
C ILE A 52 6.19 1.72 -3.37
N ALA A 53 6.03 1.26 -2.14
CA ALA A 53 5.98 -0.17 -1.81
C ALA A 53 4.94 -0.99 -2.59
N LYS A 54 3.74 -0.42 -2.85
CA LYS A 54 2.69 -1.11 -3.63
C LYS A 54 3.15 -1.48 -5.05
N ASN A 55 4.11 -0.74 -5.60
CA ASN A 55 4.63 -0.99 -6.93
C ASN A 55 5.47 -2.28 -6.98
N CYS A 56 5.96 -2.77 -5.84
CA CYS A 56 6.72 -4.02 -5.70
C CYS A 56 5.83 -5.24 -5.39
N LEU A 57 4.50 -5.08 -5.42
CA LEU A 57 3.55 -6.13 -5.09
C LEU A 57 3.06 -6.83 -6.36
N ASP A 58 2.89 -8.15 -6.29
CA ASP A 58 2.19 -8.87 -7.35
C ASP A 58 0.68 -8.54 -7.38
N SER A 59 -0.02 -9.00 -8.41
CA SER A 59 -1.45 -8.72 -8.59
C SER A 59 -2.34 -9.24 -7.45
N LYS A 60 -1.97 -10.35 -6.81
CA LYS A 60 -2.71 -10.95 -5.70
C LYS A 60 -2.46 -10.19 -4.40
N GLU A 61 -1.22 -9.84 -4.12
CA GLU A 61 -0.83 -9.01 -2.99
C GLU A 61 -1.44 -7.61 -3.07
N LEU A 62 -1.38 -6.98 -4.25
CA LEU A 62 -1.97 -5.67 -4.49
C LEU A 62 -3.50 -5.71 -4.31
N LYS A 63 -4.16 -6.75 -4.81
CA LYS A 63 -5.61 -6.96 -4.59
C LYS A 63 -5.95 -7.09 -3.10
N THR A 64 -5.14 -7.84 -2.36
CA THR A 64 -5.32 -8.03 -0.91
C THR A 64 -5.18 -6.70 -0.16
N LEU A 65 -4.12 -5.94 -0.47
CA LEU A 65 -3.91 -4.60 0.11
C LEU A 65 -5.08 -3.67 -0.20
N ASN A 66 -5.54 -3.62 -1.45
CA ASN A 66 -6.68 -2.78 -1.84
C ASN A 66 -7.96 -3.14 -1.07
N ASN A 67 -8.26 -4.43 -0.92
CA ASN A 67 -9.42 -4.88 -0.15
C ASN A 67 -9.35 -4.45 1.33
N LEU A 68 -8.17 -4.54 1.95
CA LEU A 68 -7.97 -4.09 3.33
C LEU A 68 -8.11 -2.58 3.48
N VAL A 69 -7.59 -1.82 2.51
CA VAL A 69 -7.75 -0.36 2.47
C VAL A 69 -9.23 0.01 2.36
N SER A 70 -9.99 -0.64 1.47
CA SER A 70 -11.44 -0.41 1.36
C SER A 70 -12.16 -0.74 2.65
N ALA A 71 -11.93 -1.92 3.23
CA ALA A 71 -12.58 -2.33 4.49
C ALA A 71 -12.28 -1.38 5.65
N TYR A 72 -11.07 -0.81 5.71
CA TYR A 72 -10.72 0.21 6.70
C TYR A 72 -11.55 1.48 6.53
N PHE A 73 -11.75 1.94 5.29
CA PHE A 73 -12.57 3.12 5.02
C PHE A 73 -14.05 2.86 5.30
N ASP A 74 -14.59 1.71 4.90
CA ASP A 74 -15.97 1.31 5.20
C ASP A 74 -16.22 1.33 6.72
N LEU A 75 -15.28 0.79 7.50
CA LEU A 75 -15.38 0.82 8.96
C LEU A 75 -15.32 2.25 9.54
N ALA A 76 -14.46 3.10 8.97
CA ALA A 76 -14.34 4.49 9.41
C ALA A 76 -15.61 5.28 9.10
N GLU A 77 -16.25 5.04 7.96
CA GLU A 77 -17.54 5.63 7.57
C GLU A 77 -18.66 5.20 8.52
N LEU A 78 -18.82 3.89 8.75
CA LEU A 78 -19.79 3.38 9.73
C LEU A 78 -19.59 3.99 11.13
N LYS A 79 -18.33 4.17 11.53
CA LYS A 79 -18.01 4.80 12.81
C LYS A 79 -18.44 6.27 12.83
N ALA A 80 -18.21 7.01 11.74
CA ALA A 80 -18.64 8.40 11.60
C ALA A 80 -20.17 8.52 11.66
N GLU A 81 -20.91 7.74 10.88
CA GLU A 81 -22.38 7.72 10.88
C GLU A 81 -22.96 7.40 12.28
N SER A 82 -22.35 6.45 12.99
CA SER A 82 -22.78 6.07 14.34
C SER A 82 -22.58 7.18 15.37
N ASN A 83 -21.61 8.07 15.14
CA ASN A 83 -21.33 9.20 16.03
C ASN A 83 -22.26 10.38 15.72
N GLU A 84 -22.63 10.60 14.46
CA GLU A 84 -23.59 11.63 14.06
C GLU A 84 -24.99 11.38 14.64
N LYS A 85 -25.43 10.12 14.74
CA LYS A 85 -26.72 9.75 15.34
C LYS A 85 -26.80 9.95 16.87
N ARG A 86 -25.70 10.33 17.53
CA ARG A 86 -25.62 10.52 18.99
C ARG A 86 -25.60 12.00 19.40
N LEU A 87 -25.64 12.91 18.43
CA LEU A 87 -25.74 14.36 18.59
C LEU A 87 -27.17 14.83 18.26
#